data_AF-A0A9P6PJT5-F1
#
_entry.id   AF-A0A9P6PJT5-F1
#
_cell.length_a   1.000
_cell.length_b   1.000
_cell.length_c   1.000
_cell.angle_alpha   90.00
_cell.angle_beta   90.00
_cell.angle_gamma   90.00
#
_symmetry.space_group_name_H-M   'P 1'
#
loop_
_entity.id
_entity.type
_entity.pdbx_description
1 polymer ?
#
loop_
_entity_poly.entity_id
_entity_poly.type
_entity_poly.pdbx_seq_one_letter_code
_entity_poly.pdbx_strand_id
1 'polypeptide(L)'
;SFCPIHLHHTEMLEAAKARMEQELGSESAMILGGFLSPSHDLYVGEKLKGEDLVLNSKERLDLCRLQTSDSDWIDVDSWESMQDQFYDYHKVTSRLQQYLQEKCQTTLKNKMKSLVQQQQQQQHHHNHNPNYQQMQHMSCAHPMVPQRSGSLAESSRNPFNIRVVYICGADFVLRTGARKLVGGIVVVDRPLGPPSSNRRSILLTNTGGSISVPVSNQMEKDELSDGSASDDSSTSTSSSLSVSSTLTAKQRVFRRLEQSYGSEWCEASRNNIWWLPARSRTESEDISSTRIRSLLSDRKSCKGLLHPLVAQRLLEKRARQDGI
;
A
#
# COMPACT_ATOMS: atom_id res chain seq x y z
N SER A 1 -6.24 6.27 8.58
CA SER A 1 -6.68 7.16 9.69
C SER A 1 -5.63 7.26 10.77
N PHE A 2 -5.25 6.14 11.44
CA PHE A 2 -4.31 6.14 12.57
C PHE A 2 -4.77 7.05 13.73
N CYS A 3 -5.98 6.80 14.25
CA CYS A 3 -6.60 7.65 15.27
C CYS A 3 -7.06 6.84 16.50
N PRO A 4 -6.13 6.39 17.36
CA PRO A 4 -4.67 6.49 17.21
C PRO A 4 -4.07 5.34 16.39
N ILE A 5 -2.79 5.47 16.02
CA ILE A 5 -1.97 4.33 15.59
C ILE A 5 -1.77 3.33 16.75
N HIS A 6 -1.42 2.08 16.43
CA HIS A 6 -1.20 1.00 17.39
C HIS A 6 -0.31 -0.09 16.79
N LEU A 7 0.17 -1.01 17.63
CA LEU A 7 1.18 -2.02 17.26
C LEU A 7 0.80 -2.86 16.04
N HIS A 8 -0.46 -3.28 15.94
CA HIS A 8 -0.92 -4.05 14.78
C HIS A 8 -0.68 -3.34 13.42
N HIS A 9 -0.66 -2.00 13.37
CA HIS A 9 -0.36 -1.29 12.12
C HIS A 9 1.09 -1.48 11.67
N THR A 10 2.06 -1.44 12.59
CA THR A 10 3.48 -1.69 12.26
C THR A 10 3.75 -3.18 12.08
N GLU A 11 3.10 -4.04 12.86
CA GLU A 11 3.18 -5.50 12.67
C GLU A 11 2.67 -5.96 11.29
N MET A 12 1.67 -5.28 10.72
CA MET A 12 1.21 -5.51 9.36
C MET A 12 2.30 -5.22 8.32
N LEU A 13 3.08 -4.14 8.52
CA LEU A 13 4.21 -3.80 7.65
C LEU A 13 5.31 -4.86 7.77
N GLU A 14 5.69 -5.25 9.00
CA GLU A 14 6.69 -6.29 9.22
C GLU A 14 6.31 -7.63 8.58
N ALA A 15 5.05 -8.05 8.74
CA ALA A 15 4.55 -9.28 8.12
C ALA A 15 4.52 -9.17 6.59
N ALA A 16 4.18 -7.98 6.05
CA ALA A 16 4.18 -7.74 4.61
C ALA A 16 5.60 -7.85 4.03
N LYS A 17 6.58 -7.19 4.66
CA LYS A 17 7.99 -7.27 4.27
C LYS A 17 8.47 -8.72 4.26
N ALA A 18 8.32 -9.43 5.37
CA ALA A 18 8.76 -10.82 5.49
C ALA A 18 8.14 -11.73 4.42
N ARG A 19 6.82 -11.56 4.16
CA ARG A 19 6.16 -12.37 3.13
C ARG A 19 6.63 -12.05 1.72
N MET A 20 6.76 -10.76 1.39
CA MET A 20 7.17 -10.33 0.06
C MET A 20 8.61 -10.75 -0.23
N GLU A 21 9.54 -10.60 0.72
CA GLU A 21 10.92 -11.05 0.58
C GLU A 21 11.00 -12.57 0.40
N GLN A 22 10.16 -13.33 1.11
CA GLN A 22 10.05 -14.77 0.93
C GLN A 22 9.50 -15.18 -0.45
N GLU A 23 8.44 -14.51 -0.94
CA GLU A 23 7.82 -14.85 -2.23
C GLU A 23 8.64 -14.41 -3.45
N LEU A 24 9.23 -13.22 -3.39
CA LEU A 24 9.98 -12.64 -4.51
C LEU A 24 11.40 -13.20 -4.59
N GLY A 25 11.97 -13.61 -3.46
CA GLY A 25 13.37 -14.00 -3.36
C GLY A 25 14.31 -12.79 -3.47
N SER A 26 15.43 -12.85 -2.75
CA SER A 26 16.37 -11.73 -2.59
C SER A 26 17.02 -11.26 -3.90
N GLU A 27 16.99 -12.08 -4.96
CA GLU A 27 17.54 -11.75 -6.27
C GLU A 27 16.55 -11.01 -7.19
N SER A 28 15.23 -11.10 -6.92
CA SER A 28 14.20 -10.51 -7.79
C SER A 28 13.71 -9.15 -7.31
N ALA A 29 13.66 -8.94 -5.99
CA ALA A 29 13.21 -7.69 -5.39
C ALA A 29 13.72 -7.53 -3.96
N MET A 30 13.85 -6.27 -3.53
CA MET A 30 14.20 -5.90 -2.16
C MET A 30 13.17 -4.91 -1.62
N ILE A 31 12.79 -5.07 -0.36
CA ILE A 31 11.96 -4.09 0.33
C ILE A 31 12.87 -2.95 0.82
N LEU A 32 12.70 -1.78 0.21
CA LEU A 32 13.52 -0.61 0.51
C LEU A 32 13.01 0.20 1.71
N GLY A 33 11.71 0.11 2.01
CA GLY A 33 11.09 0.89 3.06
C GLY A 33 9.59 0.67 3.16
N GLY A 34 9.02 1.05 4.29
CA GLY A 34 7.60 1.08 4.59
C GLY A 34 7.15 2.50 4.90
N PHE A 35 5.94 2.88 4.49
CA PHE A 35 5.41 4.21 4.77
C PHE A 35 4.05 4.13 5.45
N LEU A 36 3.93 4.83 6.58
CA LEU A 36 2.65 5.17 7.17
C LEU A 36 2.20 6.53 6.60
N SER A 37 1.03 6.58 5.98
CA SER A 37 0.42 7.83 5.47
C SER A 37 -0.86 8.13 6.25
N PRO A 38 -0.81 8.98 7.30
CA PRO A 38 -2.02 9.43 7.95
C PRO A 38 -2.91 10.22 7.00
N SER A 39 -4.22 9.96 7.09
CA SER A 39 -5.17 10.56 6.16
C SER A 39 -5.49 12.01 6.50
N HIS A 40 -6.18 12.72 5.61
CA HIS A 40 -6.58 14.11 5.80
C HIS A 40 -7.64 14.28 6.91
N ASP A 41 -7.66 15.44 7.57
CA ASP A 41 -8.56 15.71 8.71
C ASP A 41 -10.03 15.71 8.33
N LEU A 42 -10.39 16.17 7.12
CA LEU A 42 -11.78 16.10 6.63
C LEU A 42 -12.31 14.66 6.60
N TYR A 43 -11.50 13.71 6.13
CA TYR A 43 -11.90 12.30 6.10
C TYR A 43 -12.01 11.72 7.51
N VAL A 44 -11.04 12.02 8.39
CA VAL A 44 -11.04 11.49 9.76
C VAL A 44 -12.17 12.08 10.59
N GLY A 45 -12.44 13.39 10.47
CA GLY A 45 -13.51 14.09 11.16
C GLY A 45 -14.89 13.54 10.78
N GLU A 46 -15.15 13.34 9.49
CA GLU A 46 -16.41 12.71 9.04
C GLU A 46 -16.53 11.26 9.54
N LYS A 47 -15.44 10.49 9.43
CA LYS A 47 -15.41 9.08 9.86
C LYS A 47 -15.64 8.89 11.35
N LEU A 48 -15.14 9.81 12.17
CA LEU A 48 -15.17 9.75 13.63
C LEU A 48 -16.12 10.78 14.24
N LYS A 49 -17.08 11.26 13.45
CA LYS A 49 -18.06 12.24 13.90
C LYS A 49 -18.83 11.70 15.13
N GLY A 50 -18.74 12.44 16.23
CA GLY A 50 -19.37 12.08 17.51
C GLY A 50 -18.52 11.21 18.43
N GLU A 51 -17.25 10.96 18.11
CA GLU A 51 -16.32 10.25 19.00
C GLU A 51 -15.58 11.25 19.91
N ASP A 52 -15.33 10.86 21.17
CA ASP A 52 -14.71 11.75 22.18
C ASP A 52 -13.23 12.06 21.91
N LEU A 53 -12.50 11.08 21.37
CA LEU A 53 -11.05 11.19 21.10
C LEU A 53 -10.77 11.22 19.60
N VAL A 54 -10.93 12.38 18.99
CA VAL A 54 -10.52 12.64 17.60
C VAL A 54 -9.19 13.41 17.59
N LEU A 55 -8.21 12.86 16.89
CA LEU A 55 -6.87 13.44 16.73
C LEU A 55 -6.77 14.16 15.39
N ASN A 56 -6.25 15.39 15.41
CA ASN A 56 -5.95 16.11 14.17
C ASN A 56 -4.71 15.51 13.47
N SER A 57 -4.45 15.95 12.24
CA SER A 57 -3.36 15.48 11.38
C SER A 57 -2.01 15.55 12.05
N LYS A 58 -1.69 16.70 12.68
CA LYS A 58 -0.42 16.90 13.41
C LYS A 58 -0.25 15.89 14.53
N GLU A 59 -1.29 15.68 15.35
CA GLU A 59 -1.25 14.71 16.45
C GLU A 59 -1.08 13.29 15.93
N ARG A 60 -1.79 12.92 14.86
CA ARG A 60 -1.67 11.59 14.25
C ARG A 60 -0.29 11.36 13.65
N LEU A 61 0.29 12.36 12.99
CA LEU A 61 1.67 12.31 12.49
C LEU A 61 2.68 12.11 13.62
N ASP A 62 2.53 12.86 14.71
CA ASP A 62 3.41 12.73 15.87
C ASP A 62 3.31 11.34 16.48
N LEU A 63 2.10 10.79 16.64
CA LEU A 63 1.94 9.42 17.13
C LEU A 63 2.51 8.38 16.16
N CYS A 64 2.35 8.56 14.84
CA CYS A 64 2.97 7.68 13.86
C CYS A 64 4.49 7.67 13.97
N ARG A 65 5.13 8.85 14.12
CA ARG A 65 6.59 8.95 14.31
C ARG A 65 7.05 8.30 15.61
N LEU A 66 6.31 8.50 16.70
CA LEU A 66 6.58 7.83 17.97
C LEU A 66 6.37 6.32 17.89
N GLN A 67 5.48 5.83 17.04
CA GLN A 67 5.24 4.40 16.84
C GLN A 67 6.37 3.74 16.03
N THR A 68 7.01 4.49 15.15
CA THR A 68 8.07 3.98 14.25
C THR A 68 9.47 4.42 14.69
N SER A 69 9.64 5.00 15.87
CA SER A 69 10.94 5.52 16.35
C SER A 69 12.03 4.46 16.40
N ASP A 70 11.63 3.21 16.63
CA ASP A 70 12.54 2.07 16.81
C ASP A 70 12.68 1.25 15.52
N SER A 71 12.03 1.67 14.42
CA SER A 71 12.12 1.02 13.12
C SER A 71 13.19 1.68 12.26
N ASP A 72 14.03 0.88 11.61
CA ASP A 72 15.06 1.33 10.68
C ASP A 72 14.56 1.45 9.23
N TRP A 73 13.36 0.94 8.93
CA TRP A 73 12.85 0.84 7.57
C TRP A 73 11.42 1.37 7.37
N ILE A 74 10.68 1.64 8.46
CA ILE A 74 9.34 2.23 8.40
C ILE A 74 9.41 3.72 8.75
N ASP A 75 8.93 4.56 7.84
CA ASP A 75 8.84 6.02 8.00
C ASP A 75 7.39 6.51 7.84
N VAL A 76 7.16 7.80 8.07
CA VAL A 76 5.86 8.46 8.00
C VAL A 76 5.84 9.47 6.85
N ASP A 77 5.01 9.22 5.83
CA ASP A 77 4.74 10.20 4.77
C ASP A 77 3.65 11.17 5.24
N SER A 78 4.01 12.43 5.46
CA SER A 78 3.07 13.45 5.91
C SER A 78 2.22 14.03 4.78
N TRP A 79 2.54 13.73 3.52
CA TRP A 79 1.96 14.41 2.36
C TRP A 79 0.42 14.38 2.38
N GLU A 80 -0.20 13.21 2.51
CA GLU A 80 -1.68 13.07 2.48
C GLU A 80 -2.37 13.93 3.55
N SER A 81 -1.84 13.93 4.77
CA SER A 81 -2.43 14.64 5.90
C SER A 81 -2.29 16.16 5.82
N MET A 82 -1.34 16.66 5.03
CA MET A 82 -1.01 18.09 4.93
C MET A 82 -1.61 18.77 3.69
N GLN A 83 -2.39 18.05 2.88
CA GLN A 83 -3.08 18.67 1.75
C GLN A 83 -4.23 19.56 2.23
N ASP A 84 -4.78 20.37 1.33
CA ASP A 84 -5.96 21.20 1.56
C ASP A 84 -7.29 20.42 1.46
N GLN A 85 -7.25 19.26 0.82
CA GLN A 85 -8.39 18.39 0.60
C GLN A 85 -8.03 16.92 0.84
N PHE A 86 -9.06 16.08 0.94
CA PHE A 86 -8.87 14.63 1.03
C PHE A 86 -8.45 14.03 -0.32
N TYR A 87 -7.40 13.21 -0.30
CA TYR A 87 -6.97 12.40 -1.43
C TYR A 87 -7.20 10.93 -1.15
N ASP A 88 -7.83 10.25 -2.11
CA ASP A 88 -8.09 8.82 -2.01
C ASP A 88 -6.80 8.01 -2.18
N TYR A 89 -6.77 6.80 -1.60
CA TYR A 89 -5.56 5.98 -1.41
C TYR A 89 -4.78 5.75 -2.71
N HIS A 90 -5.46 5.57 -3.84
CA HIS A 90 -4.81 5.32 -5.14
C HIS A 90 -4.03 6.55 -5.65
N LYS A 91 -4.49 7.76 -5.34
CA LYS A 91 -3.77 9.00 -5.66
C LYS A 91 -2.54 9.16 -4.78
N VAL A 92 -2.68 8.85 -3.49
CA VAL A 92 -1.58 8.87 -2.52
C VAL A 92 -0.47 7.90 -2.94
N THR A 93 -0.82 6.66 -3.29
CA THR A 93 0.15 5.66 -3.74
C THR A 93 0.81 6.04 -5.06
N SER A 94 0.04 6.59 -6.00
CA SER A 94 0.57 7.03 -7.31
C SER A 94 1.53 8.21 -7.15
N ARG A 95 1.21 9.16 -6.25
CA ARG A 95 2.10 10.29 -5.93
C ARG A 95 3.39 9.79 -5.28
N LEU A 96 3.31 8.88 -4.32
CA LEU A 96 4.50 8.34 -3.65
C LEU A 96 5.38 7.57 -4.65
N GLN A 97 4.77 6.79 -5.54
CA GLN A 97 5.44 6.08 -6.63
C GLN A 97 6.23 7.04 -7.52
N GLN A 98 5.60 8.13 -7.96
CA GLN A 98 6.24 9.15 -8.78
C GLN A 98 7.37 9.84 -8.02
N TYR A 99 7.10 10.27 -6.79
CA TYR A 99 8.09 10.94 -5.93
C TYR A 99 9.37 10.10 -5.75
N LEU A 100 9.23 8.82 -5.43
CA LEU A 100 10.37 7.92 -5.24
C LEU A 100 11.13 7.69 -6.55
N GLN A 101 10.42 7.52 -7.66
CA GLN A 101 11.07 7.37 -8.97
C GLN A 101 11.90 8.61 -9.34
N GLU A 102 11.35 9.81 -9.17
CA GLU A 102 12.03 11.08 -9.46
C GLU A 102 13.24 11.30 -8.54
N LYS A 103 13.08 11.08 -7.24
CA LYS A 103 14.16 11.24 -6.26
C LYS A 103 15.29 10.26 -6.50
N CYS A 104 14.99 8.97 -6.68
CA CYS A 104 16.01 7.97 -6.96
C CYS A 104 16.72 8.26 -8.27
N GLN A 105 15.98 8.58 -9.35
CA GLN A 105 16.60 8.93 -10.63
C GLN A 105 17.54 10.15 -10.50
N THR A 106 17.15 11.17 -9.73
CA THR A 106 17.96 12.35 -9.49
C THR A 106 19.22 12.01 -8.70
N THR A 107 19.10 11.28 -7.59
CA THR A 107 20.23 10.85 -6.75
C THR A 107 21.23 10.03 -7.55
N LEU A 108 20.76 9.11 -8.40
CA LEU A 108 21.61 8.28 -9.25
C LEU A 108 22.34 9.10 -10.30
N LYS A 109 21.63 9.99 -11.00
CA LYS A 109 22.25 10.91 -11.97
C LYS A 109 23.35 11.73 -11.31
N ASN A 110 23.12 12.24 -10.09
CA ASN A 110 24.10 13.01 -9.34
C ASN A 110 25.31 12.16 -8.92
N LYS A 111 25.08 10.95 -8.39
CA LYS A 111 26.16 10.03 -8.01
C LYS A 111 27.01 9.64 -9.22
N MET A 112 26.38 9.31 -10.35
CA MET A 112 27.07 8.96 -11.58
C MET A 112 27.90 10.13 -12.13
N LYS A 113 27.35 11.36 -12.13
CA LYS A 113 28.13 12.56 -12.48
C LYS A 113 29.35 12.75 -11.57
N SER A 114 29.19 12.56 -10.27
CA SER A 114 30.30 12.70 -9.31
C SER A 114 31.41 11.66 -9.53
N LEU A 115 31.05 10.42 -9.84
CA LEU A 115 32.02 9.35 -10.12
C LEU A 115 32.80 9.61 -11.40
N VAL A 116 32.12 10.08 -12.47
CA VAL A 116 32.78 10.43 -13.73
C VAL A 116 33.74 11.61 -13.52
N GLN A 117 33.36 12.63 -12.76
CA GLN A 117 34.24 13.76 -12.43
C GLN A 117 35.46 13.32 -11.61
N GLN A 118 35.29 12.44 -10.62
CA GLN A 118 36.40 11.89 -9.84
C GLN A 118 37.39 11.11 -10.73
N GLN A 119 36.89 10.31 -11.67
CA GLN A 119 37.73 9.55 -12.59
C GLN A 119 38.52 10.46 -13.54
N GLN A 120 37.91 11.53 -14.05
CA GLN A 120 38.60 12.52 -14.90
C GLN A 120 39.68 13.30 -14.13
N GLN A 121 39.41 13.67 -12.87
CA GLN A 121 40.40 14.36 -12.02
C GLN A 121 41.61 13.47 -11.68
N GLN A 122 41.38 12.17 -11.45
CA GLN A 122 42.45 11.19 -11.21
C GLN A 122 43.30 10.96 -12.47
N GLN A 123 42.68 10.94 -13.66
CA GLN A 123 43.43 10.84 -14.93
C GLN A 123 44.28 12.10 -15.21
N HIS A 124 43.79 13.29 -14.88
CA HIS A 124 44.59 14.52 -15.00
C HIS A 124 45.81 14.55 -14.05
N HIS A 125 45.71 13.99 -12.85
CA HIS A 125 46.86 13.89 -11.94
C HIS A 125 47.92 12.87 -12.43
N HIS A 126 47.52 11.79 -13.10
CA HIS A 126 48.46 10.83 -13.68
C HIS A 126 49.23 11.38 -14.89
N ASN A 127 48.63 12.30 -15.65
CA ASN A 127 49.25 12.93 -16.82
C ASN A 127 50.19 14.12 -16.51
N HIS A 128 50.34 14.50 -15.24
CA HIS A 128 51.21 15.61 -14.82
C HIS A 128 52.42 15.16 -13.97
N ASN A 129 52.78 13.87 -14.02
CA ASN A 129 54.03 13.39 -13.47
C ASN A 129 55.16 13.64 -14.51
N PRO A 130 56.16 14.50 -14.24
CA PRO A 130 57.18 14.88 -15.23
C PRO A 130 58.06 13.72 -15.69
N ASN A 131 58.03 12.60 -14.97
CA ASN A 131 58.87 11.44 -15.23
C ASN A 131 58.35 10.51 -16.35
N TYR A 132 57.15 10.73 -16.89
CA TYR A 132 56.59 9.89 -17.97
C TYR A 132 56.93 10.38 -19.39
N GLN A 133 57.49 11.58 -19.56
CA GLN A 133 57.86 12.08 -20.89
C GLN A 133 59.18 11.54 -21.43
N GLN A 134 59.97 10.80 -20.64
CA GLN A 134 61.27 10.29 -21.08
C GLN A 134 61.28 8.80 -21.52
N MET A 135 60.12 8.13 -21.52
CA MET A 135 60.03 6.69 -21.83
C MET A 135 59.15 6.32 -23.03
N GLN A 136 58.69 7.31 -23.82
CA GLN A 136 57.84 7.06 -24.99
C GLN A 136 58.58 7.00 -26.34
N HIS A 137 59.92 7.03 -26.37
CA HIS A 137 60.65 7.01 -27.65
C HIS A 137 61.01 5.61 -28.19
N MET A 138 60.68 4.51 -27.49
CA MET A 138 60.93 3.15 -27.97
C MET A 138 59.81 2.19 -27.49
N SER A 139 58.67 2.15 -28.17
CA SER A 139 57.86 0.92 -28.29
C SER A 139 56.67 1.15 -29.23
N CYS A 140 56.83 0.70 -30.47
CA CYS A 140 55.74 0.43 -31.39
C CYS A 140 55.01 -0.85 -30.97
N ALA A 141 53.86 -0.71 -30.31
CA ALA A 141 52.81 -1.72 -30.27
C ALA A 141 51.46 -1.06 -29.92
N HIS A 142 50.54 -1.04 -30.88
CA HIS A 142 49.15 -0.65 -30.65
C HIS A 142 48.41 -1.74 -29.87
N PRO A 143 47.75 -1.45 -28.73
CA PRO A 143 46.64 -2.26 -28.26
C PRO A 143 45.36 -1.76 -28.93
N MET A 144 44.70 -2.64 -29.69
CA MET A 144 43.34 -2.39 -30.16
C MET A 144 42.40 -2.34 -28.96
N VAL A 145 41.95 -1.14 -28.59
CA VAL A 145 40.85 -0.94 -27.65
C VAL A 145 39.54 -1.14 -28.43
N PRO A 146 38.65 -2.07 -28.04
CA PRO A 146 37.36 -2.17 -28.70
C PRO A 146 36.53 -0.93 -28.32
N GLN A 147 36.27 -0.06 -29.30
CA GLN A 147 35.23 0.96 -29.19
C GLN A 147 33.87 0.26 -29.10
N ARG A 148 33.37 0.02 -27.88
CA ARG A 148 31.94 -0.21 -27.70
C ARG A 148 31.23 1.13 -27.85
N SER A 149 30.81 1.43 -29.08
CA SER A 149 29.78 2.42 -29.38
C SER A 149 28.43 1.93 -28.82
N GLY A 150 28.26 2.06 -27.51
CA GLY A 150 26.97 1.89 -26.85
C GLY A 150 26.15 3.16 -27.08
N SER A 151 25.20 3.08 -28.01
CA SER A 151 24.15 4.08 -28.22
C SER A 151 23.55 4.53 -26.87
N LEU A 152 23.73 5.81 -26.54
CA LEU A 152 23.20 6.46 -25.33
C LEU A 152 21.67 6.71 -25.42
N ALA A 153 20.99 6.18 -26.42
CA ALA A 153 19.62 6.58 -26.76
C ALA A 153 18.49 5.71 -26.16
N GLU A 154 18.77 4.62 -25.45
CA GLU A 154 17.71 3.70 -24.95
C GLU A 154 17.55 3.60 -23.42
N SER A 155 18.30 4.35 -22.61
CA SER A 155 18.29 4.20 -21.14
C SER A 155 17.46 5.22 -20.36
N SER A 156 16.35 5.72 -20.92
CA SER A 156 15.43 6.61 -20.17
C SER A 156 14.59 5.89 -19.11
N ARG A 157 14.62 4.55 -19.05
CA ARG A 157 13.96 3.78 -17.99
C ARG A 157 14.81 3.77 -16.73
N ASN A 158 14.22 4.20 -15.62
CA ASN A 158 14.84 4.15 -14.29
C ASN A 158 15.34 2.72 -14.01
N PRO A 159 16.67 2.50 -13.83
CA PRO A 159 17.23 1.15 -13.73
C PRO A 159 16.80 0.38 -12.48
N PHE A 160 16.20 1.06 -11.48
CA PHE A 160 15.83 0.44 -10.21
C PHE A 160 14.36 0.02 -10.11
N ASN A 161 13.54 0.32 -11.13
CA ASN A 161 12.12 -0.06 -11.22
C ASN A 161 11.39 -0.06 -9.85
N ILE A 162 11.53 1.03 -9.09
CA ILE A 162 10.95 1.13 -7.75
C ILE A 162 9.44 1.01 -7.87
N ARG A 163 8.84 0.17 -7.04
CA ARG A 163 7.40 -0.09 -7.02
C ARG A 163 6.83 0.18 -5.63
N VAL A 164 5.73 0.93 -5.56
CA VAL A 164 4.97 1.18 -4.34
C VAL A 164 3.79 0.23 -4.29
N VAL A 165 3.75 -0.60 -3.26
CA VAL A 165 2.67 -1.57 -3.01
C VAL A 165 1.79 -1.06 -1.87
N TYR A 166 0.48 -1.15 -2.02
CA TYR A 166 -0.46 -0.72 -0.96
C TYR A 166 -0.74 -1.85 0.02
N ILE A 167 -0.74 -1.57 1.32
CA ILE A 167 -1.03 -2.56 2.36
C ILE A 167 -2.38 -2.26 3.00
N CYS A 168 -3.27 -3.25 3.05
CA CYS A 168 -4.57 -3.10 3.71
C CYS A 168 -5.12 -4.41 4.27
N GLY A 169 -6.13 -4.31 5.14
CA GLY A 169 -6.91 -5.48 5.55
C GLY A 169 -7.87 -5.96 4.46
N ALA A 170 -8.26 -7.24 4.51
CA ALA A 170 -9.25 -7.82 3.60
C ALA A 170 -10.59 -7.04 3.58
N ASP A 171 -10.98 -6.47 4.72
CA ASP A 171 -12.18 -5.64 4.87
C ASP A 171 -12.17 -4.41 3.95
N PHE A 172 -10.99 -3.86 3.67
CA PHE A 172 -10.85 -2.71 2.79
C PHE A 172 -11.09 -3.09 1.32
N VAL A 173 -10.52 -4.21 0.87
CA VAL A 173 -10.68 -4.69 -0.51
C VAL A 173 -12.13 -5.07 -0.79
N LEU A 174 -12.80 -5.70 0.17
CA LEU A 174 -14.21 -6.06 0.02
C LEU A 174 -15.11 -4.83 -0.17
N ARG A 175 -14.82 -3.72 0.54
CA ARG A 175 -15.58 -2.47 0.42
C ARG A 175 -15.26 -1.71 -0.88
N THR A 176 -13.98 -1.57 -1.21
CA THR A 176 -13.53 -0.64 -2.27
C THR A 176 -13.32 -1.32 -3.63
N GLY A 177 -13.20 -2.65 -3.65
CA GLY A 177 -12.73 -3.40 -4.80
C GLY A 177 -11.26 -3.12 -5.16
N ALA A 178 -10.51 -2.39 -4.32
CA ALA A 178 -9.11 -2.02 -4.55
C ALA A 178 -8.84 -1.36 -5.93
N ARG A 179 -9.77 -0.51 -6.40
CA ARG A 179 -9.66 0.20 -7.69
C ARG A 179 -8.36 0.99 -7.79
N LYS A 180 -7.67 0.84 -8.93
CA LYS A 180 -6.57 1.70 -9.43
C LYS A 180 -5.23 1.62 -8.67
N LEU A 181 -4.89 0.48 -8.08
CA LEU A 181 -3.57 0.27 -7.47
C LEU A 181 -2.56 -0.23 -8.51
N VAL A 182 -1.72 0.70 -9.01
CA VAL A 182 -0.77 0.41 -10.09
C VAL A 182 0.36 -0.53 -9.67
N GLY A 183 0.85 -0.40 -8.43
CA GLY A 183 1.97 -1.20 -7.93
C GLY A 183 1.57 -2.51 -7.24
N GLY A 184 0.28 -2.85 -7.18
CA GLY A 184 -0.21 -4.04 -6.49
C GLY A 184 -0.60 -3.79 -5.03
N ILE A 185 -0.95 -4.88 -4.34
CA ILE A 185 -1.56 -4.83 -3.01
C ILE A 185 -1.11 -6.01 -2.12
N VAL A 186 -0.82 -5.71 -0.86
CA VAL A 186 -0.70 -6.71 0.20
C VAL A 186 -1.99 -6.70 1.00
N VAL A 187 -2.67 -7.84 1.04
CA VAL A 187 -3.94 -8.01 1.75
C VAL A 187 -3.70 -8.82 3.01
N VAL A 188 -3.97 -8.21 4.15
CA VAL A 188 -3.87 -8.86 5.45
C VAL A 188 -5.21 -9.46 5.83
N ASP A 189 -5.24 -10.77 6.03
CA ASP A 189 -6.39 -11.44 6.57
C ASP A 189 -6.55 -11.06 8.04
N ARG A 190 -7.67 -10.43 8.35
CA ARG A 190 -8.13 -10.28 9.72
C ARG A 190 -9.32 -11.21 9.85
N PRO A 191 -9.47 -11.94 10.97
CA PRO A 191 -10.71 -12.66 11.23
C PRO A 191 -11.83 -11.64 11.12
N LEU A 192 -12.56 -11.66 10.01
CA LEU A 192 -13.68 -10.77 9.82
C LEU A 192 -14.69 -11.23 10.87
N GLY A 193 -14.84 -10.44 11.93
CA GLY A 193 -16.00 -10.57 12.79
C GLY A 193 -17.27 -10.57 11.93
N PRO A 194 -18.40 -11.05 12.49
CA PRO A 194 -19.67 -11.01 11.77
C PRO A 194 -19.89 -9.60 11.19
N PRO A 195 -20.43 -9.48 9.96
CA PRO A 195 -20.61 -8.19 9.30
C PRO A 195 -21.35 -7.24 10.25
N SER A 196 -20.64 -6.28 10.82
CA SER A 196 -21.24 -5.31 11.72
C SER A 196 -22.07 -4.34 10.87
N SER A 197 -23.38 -4.34 11.06
CA SER A 197 -24.36 -3.47 10.39
C SER A 197 -24.09 -1.97 10.55
N ASN A 198 -23.21 -1.57 11.47
CA ASN A 198 -22.91 -0.15 11.79
C ASN A 198 -21.60 0.41 11.21
N ARG A 199 -20.85 -0.31 10.35
CA ARG A 199 -19.68 0.30 9.69
C ARG A 199 -20.13 1.26 8.58
N ARG A 200 -20.27 2.54 8.91
CA ARG A 200 -20.53 3.61 7.92
C ARG A 200 -19.41 3.64 6.89
N SER A 201 -19.74 3.34 5.64
CA SER A 201 -18.89 3.58 4.48
C SER A 201 -18.96 5.07 4.16
N ILE A 202 -18.01 5.85 4.66
CA ILE A 202 -17.85 7.23 4.20
C ILE A 202 -16.91 7.20 3.00
N LEU A 203 -17.49 6.98 1.82
CA LEU A 203 -16.85 7.30 0.56
C LEU A 203 -17.19 8.78 0.31
N LEU A 204 -16.26 9.69 0.63
CA LEU A 204 -16.39 11.09 0.22
C LEU A 204 -16.17 11.11 -1.30
N THR A 205 -17.23 10.96 -2.08
CA THR A 205 -17.16 11.18 -3.52
C THR A 205 -16.93 12.67 -3.74
N ASN A 206 -15.80 13.02 -4.37
CA ASN A 206 -15.54 14.39 -4.81
C ASN A 206 -16.72 14.86 -5.66
N THR A 207 -17.51 15.79 -5.11
CA THR A 207 -18.39 16.65 -5.88
C THR A 207 -17.54 17.64 -6.66
N GLY A 208 -17.68 17.62 -7.98
CA GLY A 208 -17.05 18.61 -8.86
C GLY A 208 -16.74 18.04 -10.25
N GLY A 209 -17.75 17.94 -11.10
CA GLY A 209 -17.60 17.59 -12.52
C GLY A 209 -18.66 16.61 -12.98
N SER A 210 -19.72 17.11 -13.61
CA SER A 210 -20.71 16.30 -14.30
C SER A 210 -20.02 15.47 -15.39
N ILE A 211 -20.06 14.15 -15.26
CA ILE A 211 -19.90 13.25 -16.40
C ILE A 211 -21.22 12.51 -16.52
N SER A 212 -22.01 13.00 -17.47
CA SER A 212 -23.11 12.28 -18.09
C SER A 212 -22.55 10.99 -18.68
N VAL A 213 -23.05 9.86 -18.18
CA VAL A 213 -22.93 8.58 -18.88
C VAL A 213 -24.35 8.22 -19.34
N PRO A 214 -24.56 7.83 -20.62
CA PRO A 214 -25.90 7.70 -21.17
C PRO A 214 -26.69 6.61 -20.45
N VAL A 215 -27.87 6.99 -20.00
CA VAL A 215 -28.98 6.05 -19.77
C VAL A 215 -29.48 5.66 -21.16
N SER A 216 -29.17 4.45 -21.61
CA SER A 216 -29.96 3.84 -22.66
C SER A 216 -31.08 3.07 -21.99
N ASN A 217 -32.28 3.62 -22.14
CA ASN A 217 -33.55 3.04 -21.71
C ASN A 217 -33.92 1.81 -22.53
N GLN A 218 -34.53 0.86 -21.80
CA GLN A 218 -35.68 0.02 -22.14
C GLN A 218 -35.75 -0.69 -23.50
N MET A 219 -35.91 -2.01 -23.42
CA MET A 219 -37.07 -2.63 -24.06
C MET A 219 -37.78 -3.53 -23.06
N GLU A 220 -39.07 -3.24 -22.91
CA GLU A 220 -40.10 -4.02 -22.25
C GLU A 220 -40.20 -5.42 -22.86
N LYS A 221 -40.60 -6.40 -22.04
CA LYS A 221 -41.23 -7.62 -22.50
C LYS A 221 -42.50 -7.80 -21.69
N ASP A 222 -43.63 -7.64 -22.36
CA ASP A 222 -44.90 -8.25 -21.98
C ASP A 222 -45.61 -8.74 -23.25
N GLU A 223 -46.43 -9.76 -23.04
CA GLU A 223 -47.36 -10.47 -23.94
C GLU A 223 -46.88 -11.77 -24.63
N LEU A 224 -47.23 -12.88 -23.95
CA LEU A 224 -48.20 -13.92 -24.37
C LEU A 224 -48.05 -14.59 -25.74
N SER A 225 -47.79 -15.91 -25.73
CA SER A 225 -48.59 -16.88 -26.50
C SER A 225 -48.35 -18.33 -26.06
N ASP A 226 -49.46 -19.06 -25.93
CA ASP A 226 -49.65 -20.50 -25.68
C ASP A 226 -48.86 -21.46 -26.58
N GLY A 227 -48.66 -22.70 -26.09
CA GLY A 227 -48.21 -23.83 -26.91
C GLY A 227 -47.82 -25.11 -26.17
N SER A 228 -48.80 -25.77 -25.55
CA SER A 228 -48.97 -27.22 -25.28
C SER A 228 -47.81 -28.24 -25.32
N ALA A 229 -47.80 -29.06 -24.25
CA ALA A 229 -47.66 -30.53 -24.18
C ALA A 229 -46.30 -31.19 -24.51
N SER A 230 -45.69 -31.88 -23.54
CA SER A 230 -45.99 -33.28 -23.18
C SER A 230 -44.90 -33.84 -22.24
N ASP A 231 -45.33 -34.83 -21.45
CA ASP A 231 -44.59 -35.56 -20.42
C ASP A 231 -43.23 -36.12 -20.90
N ASP A 232 -42.22 -36.12 -20.04
CA ASP A 232 -41.76 -37.41 -19.52
C ASP A 232 -40.94 -37.32 -18.23
N SER A 233 -41.15 -38.35 -17.44
CA SER A 233 -40.60 -38.63 -16.13
C SER A 233 -39.11 -39.01 -16.17
N SER A 234 -38.30 -38.49 -15.25
CA SER A 234 -37.25 -39.28 -14.59
C SER A 234 -36.64 -38.53 -13.41
N THR A 235 -37.07 -38.99 -12.25
CA THR A 235 -36.38 -38.94 -10.96
C THR A 235 -34.89 -39.20 -11.11
N SER A 236 -34.08 -38.17 -10.91
CA SER A 236 -32.73 -38.31 -10.38
C SER A 236 -32.56 -37.32 -9.22
N THR A 237 -32.72 -37.89 -8.02
CA THR A 237 -32.35 -37.30 -6.74
C THR A 237 -30.85 -37.04 -6.75
N SER A 238 -30.45 -35.89 -7.29
CA SER A 238 -29.16 -35.29 -6.95
C SER A 238 -29.32 -34.75 -5.54
N SER A 239 -28.74 -35.50 -4.60
CA SER A 239 -28.46 -35.05 -3.25
C SER A 239 -27.63 -33.77 -3.36
N SER A 240 -28.32 -32.63 -3.33
CA SER A 240 -27.74 -31.33 -3.05
C SER A 240 -27.23 -31.40 -1.61
N LEU A 241 -26.00 -31.89 -1.47
CA LEU A 241 -25.14 -31.61 -0.35
C LEU A 241 -25.06 -30.09 -0.26
N SER A 242 -25.91 -29.51 0.57
CA SER A 242 -25.89 -28.13 1.01
C SER A 242 -24.68 -27.92 1.91
N VAL A 243 -23.49 -28.09 1.34
CA VAL A 243 -22.27 -27.55 1.91
C VAL A 243 -22.32 -26.05 1.63
N SER A 244 -23.03 -25.31 2.48
CA SER A 244 -22.79 -23.89 2.68
C SER A 244 -21.38 -23.75 3.25
N SER A 245 -20.38 -23.99 2.39
CA SER A 245 -18.99 -23.70 2.70
C SER A 245 -18.89 -22.19 2.72
N THR A 246 -18.88 -21.65 3.93
CA THR A 246 -18.63 -20.23 4.15
C THR A 246 -17.27 -19.91 3.53
N LEU A 247 -17.30 -19.15 2.43
CA LEU A 247 -16.09 -18.77 1.71
C LEU A 247 -15.11 -18.11 2.68
N THR A 248 -13.84 -18.50 2.61
CA THR A 248 -12.75 -17.83 3.33
C THR A 248 -12.67 -16.36 2.95
N ALA A 249 -12.05 -15.51 3.80
CA ALA A 249 -11.85 -14.10 3.49
C ALA A 249 -11.09 -13.92 2.16
N LYS A 250 -10.08 -14.77 1.91
CA LYS A 250 -9.34 -14.84 0.65
C LYS A 250 -10.27 -15.06 -0.54
N GLN A 251 -11.09 -16.12 -0.49
CA GLN A 251 -12.03 -16.42 -1.57
C GLN A 251 -13.03 -15.29 -1.80
N ARG A 252 -13.53 -14.64 -0.74
CA ARG A 252 -14.41 -13.47 -0.88
C ARG A 252 -13.73 -12.29 -1.55
N VAL A 253 -12.47 -12.02 -1.19
CA VAL A 253 -11.67 -10.94 -1.79
C VAL A 253 -11.43 -11.20 -3.27
N PHE A 254 -10.94 -12.40 -3.64
CA PHE A 254 -10.70 -12.74 -5.04
C PHE A 254 -11.98 -12.72 -5.87
N ARG A 255 -13.10 -13.25 -5.34
CA ARG A 255 -14.41 -13.14 -6.00
C ARG A 255 -14.83 -11.68 -6.20
N ARG A 256 -14.60 -10.81 -5.21
CA ARG A 256 -14.95 -9.37 -5.32
C ARG A 256 -14.11 -8.66 -6.37
N LEU A 257 -12.81 -8.99 -6.47
CA LEU A 257 -11.93 -8.46 -7.50
C LEU A 257 -12.38 -8.95 -8.90
N GLU A 258 -12.69 -10.23 -9.04
CA GLU A 258 -13.17 -10.82 -10.29
C GLU A 258 -14.49 -10.19 -10.75
N GLN A 259 -15.43 -9.96 -9.82
CA GLN A 259 -16.66 -9.21 -10.11
C GLN A 259 -16.40 -7.76 -10.53
N SER A 260 -15.28 -7.17 -10.10
CA SER A 260 -14.98 -5.76 -10.37
C SER A 260 -14.19 -5.54 -11.66
N TYR A 261 -13.39 -6.53 -12.10
CA TYR A 261 -12.45 -6.40 -13.23
C TYR A 261 -12.48 -7.54 -14.25
N GLY A 262 -13.24 -8.60 -13.99
CA GLY A 262 -13.20 -9.83 -14.77
C GLY A 262 -12.08 -10.79 -14.34
N SER A 263 -12.18 -12.02 -14.84
CA SER A 263 -11.25 -13.12 -14.56
C SER A 263 -9.87 -12.88 -15.16
N GLU A 264 -9.79 -12.38 -16.39
CA GLU A 264 -8.54 -12.09 -17.09
C GLU A 264 -7.66 -11.08 -16.33
N TRP A 265 -8.26 -10.00 -15.83
CA TRP A 265 -7.53 -9.02 -15.02
C TRP A 265 -7.00 -9.64 -13.73
N CYS A 266 -7.82 -10.48 -13.08
CA CYS A 266 -7.42 -11.14 -11.83
C CYS A 266 -6.29 -12.14 -12.04
N GLU A 267 -6.27 -12.83 -13.18
CA GLU A 267 -5.18 -13.72 -13.56
C GLU A 267 -3.89 -12.94 -13.85
N ALA A 268 -3.98 -11.89 -14.68
CA ALA A 268 -2.84 -11.03 -15.00
C ALA A 268 -2.28 -10.29 -13.77
N SER A 269 -3.13 -9.97 -12.79
CA SER A 269 -2.76 -9.25 -11.57
C SER A 269 -2.45 -10.15 -10.39
N ARG A 270 -2.59 -11.48 -10.53
CA ARG A 270 -2.42 -12.43 -9.42
C ARG A 270 -1.05 -12.33 -8.77
N ASN A 271 -0.01 -12.09 -9.58
CA ASN A 271 1.38 -11.92 -9.12
C ASN A 271 1.65 -10.55 -8.47
N ASN A 272 0.66 -9.64 -8.45
CA ASN A 272 0.72 -8.34 -7.80
C ASN A 272 -0.21 -8.26 -6.57
N ILE A 273 -0.71 -9.41 -6.09
CA ILE A 273 -1.57 -9.52 -4.90
C ILE A 273 -0.91 -10.50 -3.93
N TRP A 274 -0.37 -9.97 -2.84
CA TRP A 274 0.21 -10.77 -1.77
C TRP A 274 -0.80 -10.97 -0.65
N TRP A 275 -1.02 -12.22 -0.22
CA TRP A 275 -1.96 -12.53 0.85
C TRP A 275 -1.22 -12.88 2.14
N LEU A 276 -1.44 -12.12 3.21
CA LEU A 276 -0.95 -12.47 4.54
C LEU A 276 -2.06 -13.22 5.29
N PRO A 277 -1.88 -14.51 5.63
CA PRO A 277 -2.85 -15.23 6.45
C PRO A 277 -2.95 -14.60 7.84
N ALA A 278 -4.10 -14.80 8.48
CA ALA A 278 -4.30 -14.33 9.84
C ALA A 278 -3.28 -15.01 10.76
N ARG A 279 -2.64 -14.23 11.64
CA ARG A 279 -1.72 -14.78 12.66
C ARG A 279 -2.47 -15.78 13.55
N SER A 280 -1.79 -16.84 13.98
CA SER A 280 -2.38 -17.84 14.87
C SER A 280 -2.91 -17.18 16.14
N ARG A 281 -4.08 -17.63 16.56
CA ARG A 281 -5.00 -16.98 17.50
C ARG A 281 -4.53 -16.90 18.95
N THR A 282 -3.26 -17.16 19.25
CA THR A 282 -2.88 -17.48 20.62
C THR A 282 -2.80 -16.27 21.55
N GLU A 283 -2.52 -15.03 21.12
CA GLU A 283 -2.39 -13.90 22.09
C GLU A 283 -2.83 -12.49 21.64
N SER A 284 -3.32 -12.26 20.42
CA SER A 284 -3.80 -10.92 20.01
C SER A 284 -5.31 -10.93 19.80
N GLU A 285 -6.06 -10.47 20.80
CA GLU A 285 -7.40 -9.94 20.57
C GLU A 285 -7.34 -8.87 19.45
N ASP A 286 -8.41 -8.70 18.66
CA ASP A 286 -8.45 -7.75 17.53
C ASP A 286 -8.16 -6.31 18.04
N ILE A 287 -6.93 -5.83 17.77
CA ILE A 287 -6.49 -4.49 18.15
C ILE A 287 -6.98 -3.52 17.09
N SER A 288 -7.89 -2.63 17.46
CA SER A 288 -8.39 -1.57 16.59
C SER A 288 -8.31 -0.21 17.27
N SER A 289 -8.13 0.85 16.47
CA SER A 289 -8.19 2.22 16.99
C SER A 289 -9.49 2.51 17.75
N THR A 290 -10.63 1.94 17.33
CA THR A 290 -11.91 2.08 18.04
C THR A 290 -11.86 1.46 19.43
N ARG A 291 -11.30 0.26 19.55
CA ARG A 291 -11.09 -0.39 20.85
C ARG A 291 -10.18 0.44 21.75
N ILE A 292 -9.10 0.99 21.20
CA ILE A 292 -8.15 1.80 21.97
C ILE A 292 -8.81 3.09 22.46
N ARG A 293 -9.59 3.78 21.62
CA ARG A 293 -10.37 4.95 22.05
C ARG A 293 -11.34 4.59 23.17
N SER A 294 -12.07 3.48 23.06
CA SER A 294 -12.96 2.99 24.12
C SER A 294 -12.22 2.65 25.42
N LEU A 295 -11.08 1.95 25.36
CA LEU A 295 -10.28 1.65 26.55
C LEU A 295 -9.80 2.94 27.22
N LEU A 296 -9.32 3.90 26.44
CA LEU A 296 -8.92 5.20 26.97
C LEU A 296 -10.13 5.87 27.62
N SER A 297 -11.28 5.97 26.94
CA SER A 297 -12.55 6.52 27.46
C SER A 297 -12.94 5.93 28.80
N ASP A 298 -12.79 4.63 28.97
CA ASP A 298 -13.09 3.90 30.20
C ASP A 298 -11.97 3.95 31.26
N ARG A 299 -10.88 4.69 31.03
CA ARG A 299 -9.66 4.70 31.86
C ARG A 299 -9.05 3.30 32.07
N LYS A 300 -9.21 2.42 31.09
CA LYS A 300 -8.63 1.08 31.07
C LYS A 300 -7.23 1.10 30.46
N SER A 301 -6.41 0.14 30.86
CA SER A 301 -5.05 -0.01 30.35
C SER A 301 -5.02 -0.32 28.85
N CYS A 302 -4.12 0.34 28.12
CA CYS A 302 -3.75 -0.02 26.74
C CYS A 302 -2.36 -0.66 26.66
N LYS A 303 -1.83 -1.17 27.79
CA LYS A 303 -0.52 -1.83 27.85
C LYS A 303 -0.48 -3.00 26.86
N GLY A 304 0.60 -3.08 26.07
CA GLY A 304 0.77 -4.10 25.05
C GLY A 304 -0.02 -3.88 23.76
N LEU A 305 -0.79 -2.78 23.64
CA LEU A 305 -1.52 -2.43 22.40
C LEU A 305 -0.84 -1.29 21.62
N LEU A 306 -0.02 -0.48 22.32
CA LEU A 306 0.59 0.75 21.83
C LEU A 306 2.09 0.74 22.10
N HIS A 307 2.86 1.45 21.28
CA HIS A 307 4.22 1.82 21.64
C HIS A 307 4.22 2.66 22.94
N PRO A 308 5.18 2.48 23.88
CA PRO A 308 5.18 3.20 25.16
C PRO A 308 5.08 4.72 25.01
N LEU A 309 5.81 5.31 24.05
CA LEU A 309 5.77 6.75 23.80
C LEU A 309 4.41 7.22 23.24
N VAL A 310 3.74 6.39 22.45
CA VAL A 310 2.39 6.66 21.95
C VAL A 310 1.37 6.62 23.09
N ALA A 311 1.47 5.61 23.97
CA ALA A 311 0.60 5.49 25.14
C ALA A 311 0.75 6.71 26.06
N GLN A 312 2.00 7.10 26.37
CA GLN A 312 2.28 8.30 27.16
C GLN A 312 1.67 9.56 26.55
N ARG A 313 1.90 9.81 25.25
CA ARG A 313 1.37 11.01 24.58
C ARG A 313 -0.15 11.08 24.57
N LEU A 314 -0.83 9.93 24.47
CA LEU A 314 -2.29 9.86 24.54
C LEU A 314 -2.82 10.15 25.95
N LEU A 315 -2.14 9.65 26.99
CA LEU A 315 -2.47 9.96 28.38
C LEU A 315 -2.29 11.46 28.68
N GLU A 316 -1.19 12.06 28.22
CA GLU A 316 -0.93 13.51 28.36
C GLU A 316 -1.98 14.37 27.64
N LYS A 317 -2.44 13.96 26.45
CA LYS A 317 -3.52 14.66 25.74
C LYS A 317 -4.82 14.58 26.54
N ARG A 318 -5.13 13.40 27.07
CA ARG A 318 -6.35 13.19 27.84
C ARG A 318 -6.35 13.98 29.13
N ALA A 319 -5.25 14.00 29.89
CA ALA A 319 -5.12 14.80 31.10
C ALA A 319 -5.45 16.28 30.82
N ARG A 320 -4.90 16.84 29.73
CA ARG A 320 -5.21 18.20 29.28
C ARG A 320 -6.68 18.41 28.91
N GLN A 321 -7.36 17.41 28.34
CA GLN A 321 -8.80 17.48 28.03
C GLN A 321 -9.67 17.41 29.29
N ASP A 322 -9.21 16.67 30.31
CA ASP A 322 -9.86 16.55 31.61
C ASP A 322 -9.58 17.76 32.51
N GLY A 323 -8.71 18.69 32.09
CA GLY A 323 -8.31 19.87 32.89
C GLY A 323 -7.36 19.55 34.05
N ILE A 324 -6.62 18.44 33.94
CA ILE A 324 -5.59 17.97 34.90
C ILE A 324 -4.20 18.36 34.42
#